data_AF-A0A3B9N6G8-F1
#
_entry.id   AF-A0A3B9N6G8-F1
#
_cell.length_a   1.000
_cell.length_b   1.000
_cell.length_c   1.000
_cell.angle_alpha   90.00
_cell.angle_beta   90.00
_cell.angle_gamma   90.00
#
_symmetry.space_group_name_H-M   'P 1'
#
loop_
_entity.id
_entity.type
_entity.pdbx_description
1 polymer ?
#
loop_
_entity_poly.entity_id
_entity_poly.type
_entity_poly.pdbx_seq_one_letter_code
_entity_poly.pdbx_strand_id
1 'polypeptide(L)'
;MKIFGENICLAGHQQWLSSLFFQDLFCFRWALLLNTSGGFTKRLKTAPDISSKKNKTTRMNLKKLNIKNYINSHFFKQITGFSIVGIFVTVFSLGLLYLCIDIIKLNVYFSYIFVYLISIGFSYLLNGKLVFKSSLSLQTYLLYYGIYISGMGLGLLIIKITKYLFSFNDFINSICATPFTMLWNFLLISYVFNKYQGNKIKENFSESI
;
A
#
# COMPACT_ATOMS: atom_id res chain seq x y z
N MET A 1 -34.16 -25.18 -21.28
CA MET A 1 -34.06 -23.91 -20.51
C MET A 1 -33.92 -24.25 -19.02
N LYS A 2 -32.71 -24.62 -18.59
CA LYS A 2 -32.34 -24.95 -17.19
C LYS A 2 -30.93 -24.40 -16.96
N ILE A 3 -30.80 -23.08 -16.79
CA ILE A 3 -29.51 -22.41 -16.48
C ILE A 3 -29.74 -21.25 -15.50
N PHE A 4 -30.55 -21.46 -14.46
CA PHE A 4 -30.80 -20.41 -13.45
C PHE A 4 -30.57 -20.85 -12.00
N GLY A 5 -30.10 -22.09 -11.77
CA GLY A 5 -29.90 -22.65 -10.43
C GLY A 5 -28.52 -22.46 -9.82
N GLU A 6 -27.47 -22.21 -10.61
CA GLU A 6 -26.08 -22.13 -10.10
C GLU A 6 -25.61 -20.70 -9.77
N ASN A 7 -26.40 -19.68 -10.08
CA ASN A 7 -25.97 -18.28 -9.96
C ASN A 7 -25.98 -17.73 -8.51
N ILE A 8 -26.60 -18.42 -7.56
CA ILE A 8 -26.77 -17.89 -6.19
C ILE A 8 -25.50 -18.10 -5.34
N CYS A 9 -24.69 -19.13 -5.62
CA CYS A 9 -23.44 -19.36 -4.89
C CYS A 9 -22.27 -18.49 -5.40
N LEU A 10 -22.31 -18.09 -6.68
CA LEU A 10 -21.31 -17.19 -7.28
C LEU A 10 -21.40 -15.76 -6.72
N ALA A 11 -22.60 -15.29 -6.33
CA ALA A 11 -22.83 -13.92 -5.87
C ALA A 11 -22.05 -13.56 -4.59
N GLY A 12 -21.95 -14.48 -3.62
CA GLY A 12 -21.21 -14.25 -2.39
C GLY A 12 -19.68 -14.20 -2.59
N HIS A 13 -19.18 -14.95 -3.57
CA HIS A 13 -17.74 -15.01 -3.86
C HIS A 13 -17.26 -13.84 -4.73
N GLN A 14 -18.13 -13.33 -5.61
CA GLN A 14 -17.86 -12.17 -6.45
C GLN A 14 -17.78 -10.85 -5.63
N GLN A 15 -18.50 -10.77 -4.51
CA GLN A 15 -18.43 -9.64 -3.58
C GLN A 15 -17.05 -9.50 -2.91
N TRP A 16 -16.44 -10.61 -2.50
CA TRP A 16 -15.09 -10.66 -1.92
C TRP A 16 -13.99 -10.15 -2.88
N LEU A 17 -14.25 -10.24 -4.18
CA LEU A 17 -13.30 -9.84 -5.21
C LEU A 17 -13.47 -8.37 -5.56
N SER A 18 -14.70 -7.89 -5.64
CA SER A 18 -14.96 -6.45 -5.82
C SER A 18 -14.33 -5.61 -4.69
N SER A 19 -14.28 -6.11 -3.47
CA SER A 19 -13.65 -5.42 -2.35
C SER A 19 -12.11 -5.36 -2.46
N LEU A 20 -11.47 -6.41 -2.98
CA LEU A 20 -10.04 -6.39 -3.35
C LEU A 20 -9.76 -5.32 -4.43
N PHE A 21 -10.65 -5.15 -5.41
CA PHE A 21 -10.52 -4.11 -6.44
C PHE A 21 -10.84 -2.69 -5.94
N PHE A 22 -11.74 -2.55 -4.97
CA PHE A 22 -12.09 -1.26 -4.37
C PHE A 22 -11.01 -0.70 -3.44
N GLN A 23 -10.09 -1.53 -2.93
CA GLN A 23 -9.01 -1.09 -2.05
C GLN A 23 -8.18 0.02 -2.68
N ASP A 24 -7.78 -0.17 -3.93
CA ASP A 24 -6.84 0.74 -4.57
C ASP A 24 -7.52 2.06 -5.01
N LEU A 25 -8.82 2.02 -5.35
CA LEU A 25 -9.60 3.20 -5.75
C LEU A 25 -9.91 4.14 -4.58
N PHE A 26 -10.22 3.60 -3.40
CA PHE A 26 -10.44 4.43 -2.20
C PHE A 26 -9.15 5.12 -1.73
N CYS A 27 -8.00 4.46 -1.90
CA CYS A 27 -6.69 5.03 -1.59
C CYS A 27 -6.34 6.23 -2.46
N PHE A 28 -6.72 6.24 -3.74
CA PHE A 28 -6.53 7.42 -4.58
C PHE A 28 -7.27 8.62 -4.01
N ARG A 29 -8.54 8.46 -3.66
CA ARG A 29 -9.36 9.55 -3.12
C ARG A 29 -8.79 10.07 -1.80
N TRP A 30 -8.32 9.18 -0.93
CA TRP A 30 -7.70 9.58 0.34
C TRP A 30 -6.32 10.22 0.17
N ALA A 31 -5.45 9.65 -0.67
CA ALA A 31 -4.13 10.21 -0.98
C ALA A 31 -4.22 11.56 -1.69
N LEU A 32 -5.21 11.74 -2.57
CA LEU A 32 -5.46 13.00 -3.26
C LEU A 32 -5.93 14.07 -2.26
N LEU A 33 -6.83 13.73 -1.33
CA LEU A 33 -7.26 14.63 -0.25
C LEU A 33 -6.09 15.07 0.65
N LEU A 34 -5.16 14.16 0.96
CA LEU A 34 -3.97 14.49 1.75
C LEU A 34 -2.95 15.32 0.95
N ASN A 35 -2.75 15.03 -0.33
CA ASN A 35 -1.79 15.74 -1.18
C ASN A 35 -2.26 17.18 -1.51
N THR A 36 -3.57 17.41 -1.62
CA THR A 36 -4.12 18.77 -1.84
C THR A 36 -3.93 19.70 -0.65
N SER A 37 -3.61 19.18 0.54
CA SER A 37 -3.38 20.01 1.74
C SER A 37 -1.96 20.57 1.86
N GLY A 38 -1.00 20.10 1.05
CA GLY A 38 0.43 20.44 1.15
C GLY A 38 0.88 21.70 0.40
N GLY A 39 -0.01 22.38 -0.31
CA GLY A 39 0.30 23.51 -1.19
C GLY A 39 0.46 24.88 -0.51
N PHE A 40 1.05 24.97 0.69
CA PHE A 40 1.20 26.26 1.39
C PHE A 40 2.53 26.44 2.14
N THR A 41 3.66 26.18 1.49
CA THR A 41 4.97 26.64 1.98
C THR A 41 5.83 27.24 0.85
N LYS A 42 5.25 28.19 0.09
CA LYS A 42 6.06 29.12 -0.69
C LYS A 42 6.15 30.47 0.04
N ARG A 43 7.40 30.86 0.31
CA ARG A 43 7.90 32.19 0.72
C ARG A 43 7.67 32.62 2.16
N LEU A 44 8.68 32.39 3.00
CA LEU A 44 9.19 33.44 3.88
C LEU A 44 10.71 33.50 3.70
N LYS A 45 11.12 34.35 2.76
CA LYS A 45 12.51 34.72 2.49
C LYS A 45 12.60 36.22 2.70
N THR A 46 12.90 36.62 3.93
CA THR A 46 13.53 37.91 4.30
C THR A 46 13.94 37.81 5.76
N ALA A 47 15.23 37.63 5.99
CA ALA A 47 15.85 37.68 7.32
C ALA A 47 16.22 39.14 7.64
N PRO A 48 15.86 39.67 8.81
CA PRO A 48 16.62 40.75 9.42
C PRO A 48 17.75 40.14 10.26
N ASP A 49 18.95 40.63 10.01
CA ASP A 49 20.15 40.36 10.78
C ASP A 49 20.04 41.05 12.15
N ILE A 50 19.89 40.25 13.21
CA ILE A 50 20.08 40.71 14.59
C ILE A 50 20.90 39.64 15.32
N SER A 51 22.22 39.75 15.15
CA SER A 51 23.20 39.86 16.24
C SER A 51 22.83 39.20 17.58
N SER A 52 23.62 38.16 17.88
CA SER A 52 24.32 37.98 19.16
C SER A 52 23.49 37.68 20.42
N LYS A 53 23.74 36.48 20.99
CA LYS A 53 23.30 35.99 22.32
C LYS A 53 21.82 35.62 22.47
N LYS A 54 21.38 34.56 21.77
CA LYS A 54 20.17 33.80 22.18
C LYS A 54 20.38 32.28 22.18
N ASN A 55 20.55 31.78 23.40
CA ASN A 55 20.20 30.47 23.97
C ASN A 55 20.40 29.19 23.14
N LYS A 56 21.33 28.35 23.64
CA LYS A 56 21.56 26.95 23.24
C LYS A 56 20.25 26.12 23.20
N THR A 57 19.28 26.45 24.07
CA THR A 57 17.94 25.84 24.12
C THR A 57 17.13 26.04 22.84
N THR A 58 17.22 27.22 22.20
CA THR A 58 16.46 27.54 20.98
C THR A 58 17.01 26.75 19.77
N ARG A 59 18.31 26.46 19.74
CA ARG A 59 18.94 25.62 18.70
C ARG A 59 18.50 24.15 18.78
N MET A 60 18.23 23.61 19.98
CA MET A 60 17.74 22.24 20.12
C MET A 60 16.30 22.07 19.60
N ASN A 61 15.44 23.07 19.82
CA ASN A 61 14.05 23.03 19.35
C ASN A 61 13.94 23.17 17.82
N LEU A 62 14.80 23.99 17.20
CA LEU A 62 14.85 24.13 15.73
C LEU A 62 15.30 22.84 15.03
N LYS A 63 16.29 22.12 15.57
CA LYS A 63 16.72 20.83 15.02
C LYS A 63 15.60 19.77 15.08
N LYS A 64 14.88 19.69 16.21
CA LYS A 64 13.75 18.74 16.36
C LYS A 64 12.61 19.01 15.38
N LEU A 65 12.27 20.29 15.15
CA LEU A 65 11.21 20.66 14.19
C LEU A 65 11.58 20.32 12.74
N ASN A 66 12.83 20.55 12.35
CA ASN A 66 13.27 20.26 10.98
C ASN A 66 13.29 18.74 10.69
N ILE A 67 13.70 17.93 11.68
CA ILE A 67 13.68 16.46 11.57
C ILE A 67 12.24 15.93 11.45
N LYS A 68 11.30 16.41 12.26
CA LYS A 68 9.90 15.98 12.20
C LYS A 68 9.27 16.27 10.84
N ASN A 69 9.53 17.46 10.29
CA ASN A 69 9.02 17.83 8.96
C ASN A 69 9.62 16.96 7.85
N TYR A 70 10.92 16.65 7.94
CA TYR A 70 11.58 15.75 6.99
C TYR A 70 10.98 14.34 7.00
N ILE A 71 10.81 13.74 8.19
CA ILE A 71 10.24 12.39 8.35
C ILE A 71 8.83 12.32 7.76
N ASN A 72 7.98 13.32 8.07
CA ASN A 72 6.62 13.38 7.54
C ASN A 72 6.64 13.42 6.01
N SER A 73 7.45 14.30 5.41
CA SER A 73 7.51 14.43 3.95
C SER A 73 7.93 13.14 3.23
N HIS A 74 8.86 12.38 3.82
CA HIS A 74 9.32 11.12 3.27
C HIS A 74 8.24 10.04 3.34
N PHE A 75 7.56 9.93 4.49
CA PHE A 75 6.49 8.96 4.70
C PHE A 75 5.28 9.21 3.79
N PHE A 76 4.85 10.47 3.64
CA PHE A 76 3.76 10.83 2.73
C PHE A 76 4.08 10.51 1.27
N LYS A 77 5.34 10.71 0.85
CA LYS A 77 5.79 10.34 -0.49
C LYS A 77 5.70 8.83 -0.72
N GLN A 78 6.08 8.02 0.27
CA GLN A 78 5.98 6.56 0.18
C GLN A 78 4.53 6.09 0.12
N ILE A 79 3.64 6.62 0.96
CA ILE A 79 2.20 6.28 0.93
C ILE A 79 1.59 6.61 -0.43
N THR A 80 1.88 7.80 -0.94
CA THR A 80 1.32 8.26 -2.22
C THR A 80 1.84 7.39 -3.37
N GLY A 81 3.14 7.09 -3.38
CA GLY A 81 3.74 6.18 -4.37
C GLY A 81 3.15 4.78 -4.30
N PHE A 82 3.01 4.22 -3.09
CA PHE A 82 2.40 2.90 -2.87
C PHE A 82 0.96 2.85 -3.38
N SER A 83 0.18 3.90 -3.12
CA SER A 83 -1.22 4.00 -3.56
C SER A 83 -1.33 4.07 -5.10
N ILE A 84 -0.45 4.84 -5.75
CA ILE A 84 -0.42 4.94 -7.23
C ILE A 84 -0.06 3.58 -7.84
N VAL A 85 0.94 2.89 -7.29
CA VAL A 85 1.30 1.54 -7.74
C VAL A 85 0.15 0.57 -7.53
N GLY A 86 -0.55 0.66 -6.40
CA GLY A 86 -1.76 -0.13 -6.12
C GLY A 86 -2.75 -0.05 -7.27
N ILE A 87 -3.20 1.16 -7.62
CA ILE A 87 -4.17 1.41 -8.72
C ILE A 87 -3.70 0.79 -10.04
N PHE A 88 -2.42 0.98 -10.37
CA PHE A 88 -1.87 0.44 -11.61
C PHE A 88 -1.90 -1.10 -11.62
N VAL A 89 -1.56 -1.73 -10.50
CA VAL A 89 -1.64 -3.18 -10.33
C VAL A 89 -3.09 -3.66 -10.40
N THR A 90 -4.07 -2.90 -9.88
CA THR A 90 -5.49 -3.20 -9.97
C THR A 90 -5.98 -3.25 -11.42
N VAL A 91 -5.63 -2.22 -12.21
CA VAL A 91 -6.03 -2.16 -13.62
C VAL A 91 -5.37 -3.29 -14.39
N PHE A 92 -4.09 -3.56 -14.10
CA PHE A 92 -3.36 -4.67 -14.69
C PHE A 92 -3.97 -6.04 -14.33
N SER A 93 -4.36 -6.24 -13.07
CA SER A 93 -4.96 -7.50 -12.62
C SER A 93 -6.36 -7.72 -13.20
N LEU A 94 -7.17 -6.66 -13.36
CA LEU A 94 -8.44 -6.72 -14.08
C LEU A 94 -8.23 -7.12 -15.55
N GLY A 95 -7.25 -6.52 -16.23
CA GLY A 95 -6.92 -6.85 -17.61
C GLY A 95 -6.47 -8.30 -17.78
N LEU A 96 -5.61 -8.79 -16.88
CA LEU A 96 -5.17 -10.19 -16.85
C LEU A 96 -6.32 -11.15 -16.58
N LEU A 97 -7.22 -10.80 -15.65
CA LEU A 97 -8.37 -11.62 -15.33
C LEU A 97 -9.32 -11.76 -16.52
N TYR A 98 -9.61 -10.65 -17.20
CA TYR A 98 -10.39 -10.64 -18.43
C TYR A 98 -9.73 -11.51 -19.51
N LEU A 99 -8.42 -11.40 -19.71
CA LEU A 99 -7.68 -12.25 -20.64
C LEU A 99 -7.82 -13.74 -20.31
N CYS A 100 -7.64 -14.12 -19.05
CA CYS A 100 -7.73 -15.52 -18.63
C CYS A 100 -9.14 -16.11 -18.76
N ILE A 101 -10.16 -15.37 -18.33
CA ILE A 101 -11.55 -15.86 -18.32
C ILE A 101 -12.19 -15.78 -19.70
N ASP A 102 -12.13 -14.62 -20.36
CA ASP A 102 -12.91 -14.40 -21.57
C ASP A 102 -12.19 -14.84 -22.84
N ILE A 103 -10.87 -14.68 -22.90
CA ILE A 103 -10.10 -15.01 -24.12
C ILE A 103 -9.61 -16.47 -24.04
N ILE A 104 -8.97 -16.87 -22.93
CA ILE A 104 -8.40 -18.22 -22.79
C ILE A 104 -9.45 -19.25 -22.34
N LYS A 105 -10.60 -18.81 -21.78
CA LYS A 105 -11.65 -19.68 -21.23
C LYS A 105 -11.14 -20.58 -20.10
N LEU A 106 -10.19 -20.09 -19.29
CA LEU A 106 -9.73 -20.80 -18.10
C LEU A 106 -10.83 -20.82 -17.03
N ASN A 107 -10.76 -21.85 -16.19
CA ASN A 107 -11.61 -21.92 -15.01
C ASN A 107 -11.41 -20.67 -14.13
N VAL A 108 -12.52 -20.10 -13.68
CA VAL A 108 -12.58 -18.83 -12.95
C VAL A 108 -11.69 -18.86 -11.70
N TYR A 109 -11.75 -19.94 -10.91
CA TYR A 109 -10.97 -20.07 -9.67
C TYR A 109 -9.46 -20.11 -9.93
N PHE A 110 -9.04 -20.89 -10.92
CA PHE A 110 -7.64 -20.98 -11.31
C PHE A 110 -7.13 -19.64 -11.85
N SER A 111 -7.93 -18.97 -12.69
CA SER A 111 -7.61 -17.64 -13.20
C SER A 111 -7.40 -16.64 -12.08
N TYR A 112 -8.27 -16.63 -11.07
CA TYR A 112 -8.13 -15.73 -9.92
C TYR A 112 -6.85 -15.96 -9.13
N ILE A 113 -6.57 -17.21 -8.74
CA ILE A 113 -5.36 -17.54 -7.96
C ILE A 113 -4.12 -17.15 -8.77
N PHE A 114 -4.09 -17.51 -10.05
CA PHE A 114 -2.96 -17.24 -10.94
C PHE A 114 -2.72 -15.73 -11.14
N VAL A 115 -3.76 -14.97 -11.47
CA VAL A 115 -3.67 -13.52 -11.67
C VAL A 115 -3.30 -12.81 -10.38
N TYR A 116 -3.81 -13.26 -9.24
CA TYR A 116 -3.47 -12.71 -7.93
C TYR A 116 -1.97 -12.90 -7.62
N LEU A 117 -1.44 -14.11 -7.81
CA LEU A 117 -0.01 -14.39 -7.61
C LEU A 117 0.87 -13.53 -8.52
N ILE A 118 0.52 -13.40 -9.80
CA ILE A 118 1.27 -12.55 -10.75
C ILE A 118 1.22 -11.09 -10.31
N SER A 119 0.05 -10.62 -9.87
CA SER A 119 -0.18 -9.23 -9.49
C SER A 119 0.59 -8.84 -8.23
N ILE A 120 0.73 -9.73 -7.24
CA ILE A 120 1.63 -9.52 -6.09
C ILE A 120 3.08 -9.37 -6.56
N GLY A 121 3.55 -10.25 -7.45
CA GLY A 121 4.91 -10.20 -7.97
C GLY A 121 5.18 -8.91 -8.74
N PHE A 122 4.22 -8.49 -9.56
CA PHE A 122 4.28 -7.23 -10.29
C PHE A 122 4.28 -6.01 -9.36
N SER A 123 3.42 -6.02 -8.33
CA SER A 123 3.38 -5.00 -7.28
C SER A 123 4.72 -4.89 -6.55
N TYR A 124 5.37 -6.01 -6.23
CA TYR A 124 6.69 -6.03 -5.63
C TYR A 124 7.74 -5.34 -6.51
N LEU A 125 7.76 -5.66 -7.81
CA LEU A 125 8.71 -5.06 -8.75
C LEU A 125 8.52 -3.54 -8.84
N LEU A 126 7.27 -3.08 -8.95
CA LEU A 126 6.96 -1.65 -9.04
C LEU A 126 7.23 -0.91 -7.74
N ASN A 127 6.81 -1.45 -6.59
CA ASN A 127 7.06 -0.82 -5.30
C ASN A 127 8.56 -0.76 -4.97
N GLY A 128 9.28 -1.85 -5.22
CA GLY A 128 10.73 -1.90 -5.01
C GLY A 128 11.48 -0.89 -5.87
N LYS A 129 11.15 -0.79 -7.16
CA LYS A 129 11.84 0.12 -8.10
C LYS A 129 11.40 1.58 -7.98
N LEU A 130 10.09 1.85 -7.89
CA LEU A 130 9.53 3.20 -8.01
C LEU A 130 9.37 3.89 -6.65
N VAL A 131 8.83 3.18 -5.65
CA VAL A 131 8.42 3.78 -4.37
C VAL A 131 9.57 3.78 -3.38
N PHE A 132 10.16 2.62 -3.14
CA PHE A 132 11.20 2.46 -2.13
C PHE A 132 12.61 2.61 -2.71
N LYS A 133 12.82 2.41 -4.01
CA LYS A 133 14.15 2.41 -4.66
C LYS A 133 15.14 1.43 -4.01
N SER A 134 14.65 0.29 -3.56
CA SER A 134 15.43 -0.77 -2.93
C SER A 134 15.97 -1.77 -3.96
N SER A 135 17.08 -2.45 -3.63
CA SER A 135 17.49 -3.63 -4.39
C SER A 135 16.47 -4.76 -4.24
N LEU A 136 16.14 -5.40 -5.36
CA LEU A 136 15.27 -6.56 -5.40
C LEU A 136 16.07 -7.78 -4.96
N SER A 137 15.55 -8.54 -3.99
CA SER A 137 16.15 -9.77 -3.50
C SER A 137 15.08 -10.84 -3.30
N LEU A 138 15.42 -12.11 -3.47
CA LEU A 138 14.47 -13.20 -3.29
C LEU A 138 13.89 -13.21 -1.87
N GLN A 139 14.69 -12.87 -0.86
CA GLN A 139 14.25 -12.79 0.52
C GLN A 139 13.18 -11.70 0.73
N THR A 140 13.39 -10.51 0.16
CA THR A 140 12.38 -9.43 0.25
C THR A 140 11.13 -9.76 -0.57
N TYR A 141 11.28 -10.46 -1.69
CA TYR A 141 10.17 -10.97 -2.50
C TYR A 141 9.29 -11.94 -1.70
N LEU A 142 9.88 -12.96 -1.06
CA LEU A 142 9.14 -13.92 -0.24
C LEU A 142 8.44 -13.26 0.95
N LEU A 143 9.12 -12.32 1.63
CA LEU A 143 8.51 -11.54 2.71
C LEU A 143 7.33 -10.70 2.20
N TYR A 144 7.44 -10.15 0.99
CA TYR A 144 6.36 -9.37 0.38
C TYR A 144 5.11 -10.23 0.15
N TYR A 145 5.26 -11.47 -0.35
CA TYR A 145 4.16 -12.43 -0.45
C TYR A 145 3.57 -12.76 0.93
N GLY A 146 4.42 -13.04 1.91
CA GLY A 146 3.99 -13.34 3.28
C GLY A 146 3.15 -12.20 3.88
N ILE A 147 3.54 -10.95 3.63
CA ILE A 147 2.79 -9.77 4.09
C ILE A 147 1.41 -9.72 3.43
N TYR A 148 1.30 -9.89 2.11
CA TYR A 148 0.01 -9.85 1.42
C TYR A 148 -0.93 -10.99 1.86
N ILE A 149 -0.39 -12.19 2.08
CA ILE A 149 -1.16 -13.32 2.63
C ILE A 149 -1.63 -12.99 4.05
N SER A 150 -0.78 -12.38 4.88
CA SER A 150 -1.17 -11.94 6.23
C SER A 150 -2.25 -10.85 6.21
N GLY A 151 -2.16 -9.91 5.26
CA GLY A 151 -3.16 -8.86 5.06
C GLY A 151 -4.52 -9.44 4.64
N MET A 152 -4.52 -10.47 3.79
CA MET A 152 -5.74 -11.20 3.43
C MET A 152 -6.38 -11.87 4.65
N GLY A 153 -5.56 -12.54 5.49
CA GLY A 153 -6.02 -13.12 6.75
C GLY A 153 -6.61 -12.07 7.72
N LEU A 154 -5.96 -10.91 7.83
CA LEU A 154 -6.46 -9.79 8.61
C LEU A 154 -7.80 -9.26 8.06
N GLY A 155 -7.94 -9.16 6.74
CA GLY A 155 -9.19 -8.74 6.10
C GLY A 155 -10.36 -9.67 6.40
N LEU A 156 -10.12 -10.98 6.30
CA LEU A 156 -11.09 -12.03 6.67
C LEU A 156 -11.52 -11.90 8.15
N LEU A 157 -10.54 -11.68 9.04
CA LEU A 157 -10.79 -11.52 10.47
C LEU A 157 -11.66 -10.28 10.74
N ILE A 158 -11.34 -9.14 10.11
CA ILE A 158 -12.10 -7.91 10.31
C ILE A 158 -13.52 -8.05 9.77
N ILE A 159 -13.72 -8.63 8.59
CA ILE A 159 -15.07 -8.88 8.05
C ILE A 159 -15.88 -9.76 9.01
N LYS A 160 -15.27 -10.79 9.62
CA LYS A 160 -15.94 -11.63 10.62
C LYS A 160 -16.32 -10.84 11.87
N ILE A 161 -15.42 -9.99 12.37
CA ILE A 161 -15.69 -9.12 13.53
C ILE A 161 -16.79 -8.11 13.22
N THR A 162 -16.74 -7.44 12.06
CA THR A 162 -17.73 -6.42 11.71
C THR A 162 -19.09 -7.04 11.46
N LYS A 163 -19.19 -8.23 10.86
CA LYS A 163 -20.45 -8.99 10.76
C LYS A 163 -21.03 -9.35 12.12
N TYR A 164 -20.19 -9.64 13.11
CA TYR A 164 -20.62 -9.96 14.46
C TYR A 164 -21.09 -8.73 15.24
N LEU A 165 -20.38 -7.60 15.10
CA LEU A 165 -20.71 -6.36 15.82
C LEU A 165 -21.81 -5.54 15.13
N PHE A 166 -21.91 -5.62 13.80
CA PHE A 166 -22.79 -4.81 12.97
C PHE A 166 -23.47 -5.69 11.92
N SER A 167 -24.81 -5.64 11.84
CA SER A 167 -25.59 -6.36 10.82
C SER A 167 -25.54 -5.67 9.44
N PHE A 168 -24.37 -5.17 9.04
CA PHE A 168 -24.17 -4.59 7.71
C PHE A 168 -24.16 -5.65 6.63
N ASN A 169 -24.46 -5.25 5.40
CA ASN A 169 -24.33 -6.13 4.25
C ASN A 169 -22.84 -6.48 4.00
N ASP A 170 -22.62 -7.58 3.26
CA ASP A 170 -21.27 -8.10 3.00
C ASP A 170 -20.38 -7.10 2.25
N PHE A 171 -20.98 -6.26 1.42
CA PHE A 171 -20.30 -5.20 0.70
C PHE A 171 -19.71 -4.14 1.64
N ILE A 172 -20.51 -3.57 2.55
CA ILE A 172 -20.07 -2.56 3.52
C ILE A 172 -19.00 -3.16 4.45
N ASN A 173 -19.21 -4.39 4.94
CA ASN A 173 -18.21 -5.07 5.77
C ASN A 173 -16.85 -5.19 5.05
N SER A 174 -16.87 -5.48 3.76
CA SER A 174 -15.64 -5.59 2.96
C SER A 174 -14.97 -4.23 2.69
N ILE A 175 -15.76 -3.17 2.49
CA ILE A 175 -15.24 -1.79 2.43
C ILE A 175 -14.61 -1.40 3.78
N CYS A 176 -15.20 -1.78 4.91
CA CYS A 176 -14.67 -1.47 6.23
C CYS A 176 -13.34 -2.17 6.52
N ALA A 177 -13.15 -3.42 6.10
CA ALA A 177 -11.90 -4.16 6.33
C ALA A 177 -10.73 -3.65 5.48
N THR A 178 -11.05 -3.09 4.32
CA THR A 178 -10.08 -2.64 3.32
C THR A 178 -9.02 -1.66 3.82
N PRO A 179 -9.34 -0.52 4.44
CA PRO A 179 -8.34 0.44 4.92
C PRO A 179 -7.38 -0.17 5.94
N PHE A 180 -7.86 -1.10 6.77
CA PHE A 180 -7.00 -1.79 7.75
C PHE A 180 -6.02 -2.74 7.08
N THR A 181 -6.47 -3.53 6.10
CA THR A 181 -5.57 -4.42 5.35
C THR A 181 -4.55 -3.63 4.54
N MET A 182 -4.94 -2.51 3.97
CA MET A 182 -4.04 -1.63 3.21
C MET A 182 -2.99 -1.00 4.13
N LEU A 183 -3.41 -0.47 5.29
CA LEU A 183 -2.49 0.08 6.29
C LEU A 183 -1.52 -0.99 6.79
N TRP A 184 -2.01 -2.20 7.07
CA TRP A 184 -1.20 -3.33 7.48
C TRP A 184 -0.12 -3.67 6.46
N ASN A 185 -0.52 -3.83 5.19
CA ASN A 185 0.40 -4.13 4.10
C ASN A 185 1.43 -3.02 3.95
N PHE A 186 1.00 -1.76 3.92
CA PHE A 186 1.90 -0.62 3.78
C PHE A 186 2.93 -0.54 4.92
N LEU A 187 2.49 -0.68 6.18
CA LEU A 187 3.38 -0.60 7.35
C LEU A 187 4.44 -1.70 7.33
N LEU A 188 4.05 -2.95 7.09
CA LEU A 188 4.98 -4.06 7.05
C LEU A 188 5.94 -3.98 5.84
N ILE A 189 5.43 -3.59 4.68
CA ILE A 189 6.26 -3.42 3.47
C ILE A 189 7.27 -2.30 3.67
N SER A 190 6.83 -1.15 4.21
CA SER A 190 7.73 -0.04 4.53
C SER A 190 8.79 -0.46 5.55
N TYR A 191 8.40 -1.20 6.59
CA TYR A 191 9.35 -1.76 7.56
C TYR A 191 10.39 -2.68 6.91
N VAL A 192 9.95 -3.63 6.06
CA VAL A 192 10.84 -4.56 5.37
C VAL A 192 11.80 -3.80 4.46
N PHE A 193 11.31 -2.94 3.56
CA PHE A 193 12.19 -2.25 2.62
C PHE A 193 13.18 -1.31 3.31
N ASN A 194 12.77 -0.59 4.35
CA ASN A 194 13.67 0.29 5.10
C ASN A 194 14.75 -0.50 5.85
N LYS A 195 14.43 -1.69 6.40
CA LYS A 195 15.39 -2.55 7.10
C LYS A 195 16.48 -3.08 6.15
N TYR A 196 16.10 -3.56 4.97
CA TYR A 196 17.08 -4.11 4.02
C TYR A 196 17.95 -3.03 3.36
N GLN A 197 17.43 -1.82 3.14
CA GLN A 197 18.25 -0.71 2.67
C GLN A 197 19.32 -0.31 3.70
N GLY A 198 18.96 -0.26 4.98
CA GLY A 198 19.90 0.09 6.05
C GLY A 198 21.06 -0.90 6.17
N ASN A 199 20.81 -2.19 5.94
CA ASN A 199 21.87 -3.21 5.99
C ASN A 199 22.86 -3.08 4.83
N LYS A 200 22.36 -2.84 3.60
CA LYS A 200 23.23 -2.72 2.42
C LYS A 200 24.18 -1.52 2.50
N ILE A 201 23.73 -0.40 3.07
CA ILE A 201 24.59 0.77 3.28
C ILE A 201 25.73 0.45 4.26
N LYS A 202 25.47 -0.36 5.29
CA LYS A 202 26.50 -0.77 6.25
C LYS A 202 27.52 -1.70 5.62
N GLU A 203 27.09 -2.69 4.83
CA GLU A 203 27.97 -3.61 4.12
C GLU A 203 28.93 -2.87 3.17
N ASN A 204 28.40 -1.97 2.34
CA ASN A 204 29.22 -1.15 1.44
C ASN A 204 30.25 -0.27 2.18
N PHE A 205 29.92 0.18 3.40
CA PHE A 205 30.84 0.97 4.21
C PHE A 205 31.94 0.11 4.83
N SER A 206 31.61 -1.11 5.27
CA SER A 206 32.58 -2.06 5.82
C SER A 206 33.60 -2.57 4.79
N GLU A 207 33.24 -2.68 3.51
CA GLU A 207 34.19 -3.04 2.44
C GLU A 207 35.14 -1.90 2.04
N SER A 208 34.81 -0.66 2.41
CA SER A 208 35.62 0.52 2.08
C SER A 208 36.69 0.89 3.12
N ILE A 209 36.73 0.17 4.25
CA ILE A 209 37.70 0.34 5.35
C ILE A 209 38.70 -0.81 5.31
#